data_AF-A0AAU3IQ64-F1
#
_entry.id   AF-A0AAU3IQ64-F1
#
_cell.length_a   1.000
_cell.length_b   1.000
_cell.length_c   1.000
_cell.angle_alpha   90.00
_cell.angle_beta   90.00
_cell.angle_gamma   90.00
#
_symmetry.space_group_name_H-M   'P 1'
#
loop_
_entity.id
_entity.type
_entity.pdbx_description
1 polymer ?
#
loop_
_entity_poly.entity_id
_entity_poly.type
_entity_poly.pdbx_seq_one_letter_code
_entity_poly.pdbx_strand_id
1 'polypeptide(L)'
;MTEEQRSPTGKPMVEATPMDVIYVRIGSFALVFCFAVLVLSFVGRLWWLTGVVVVIMAAVGAVMLFAVRRQRRLGGGPRSRG
;
A
#
# COMPACT_ATOMS: atom_id res chain seq x y z
N MET A 1 29.98 -11.47 -11.66
CA MET A 1 29.35 -10.14 -11.88
C MET A 1 27.89 -10.41 -12.22
N THR A 2 26.99 -10.13 -11.29
CA THR A 2 25.54 -10.32 -11.48
C THR A 2 25.02 -9.20 -12.39
N GLU A 3 24.48 -9.55 -13.56
CA GLU A 3 23.83 -8.59 -14.45
C GLU A 3 22.65 -7.94 -13.72
N GLU A 4 22.75 -6.63 -13.44
CA GLU A 4 21.59 -5.84 -13.03
C GLU A 4 20.55 -5.89 -14.15
N GLN A 5 19.32 -6.32 -13.83
CA GLN A 5 18.22 -6.21 -14.78
C GLN A 5 18.02 -4.74 -15.16
N ARG A 6 18.28 -4.43 -16.42
CA ARG A 6 18.05 -3.10 -17.00
C ARG A 6 16.68 -3.05 -17.66
N SER A 7 16.00 -1.94 -17.41
CA SER A 7 14.79 -1.57 -18.15
C SER A 7 15.12 -1.43 -19.65
N PRO A 8 14.15 -1.57 -20.57
CA PRO A 8 14.34 -1.27 -22.00
C PRO A 8 14.94 0.13 -22.28
N THR A 9 14.84 1.05 -21.31
CA THR A 9 15.42 2.40 -21.35
C THR A 9 16.83 2.49 -20.72
N GLY A 10 17.48 1.37 -20.39
CA GLY A 10 18.86 1.32 -19.87
C GLY A 10 19.05 1.71 -18.40
N LYS A 11 17.95 2.01 -17.69
CA LYS A 11 17.96 2.36 -16.26
C LYS A 11 18.02 1.10 -15.41
N PRO A 12 18.78 1.08 -14.29
CA PRO A 12 18.75 -0.03 -13.35
C PRO A 12 17.30 -0.21 -12.87
N MET A 13 16.74 -1.42 -13.02
CA MET A 13 15.40 -1.70 -12.51
C MET A 13 15.47 -1.83 -11.00
N VAL A 14 14.98 -0.80 -10.32
CA VAL A 14 14.68 -0.88 -8.90
C VAL A 14 13.40 -1.68 -8.73
N GLU A 15 13.42 -2.62 -7.78
CA GLU A 15 12.45 -3.71 -7.60
C GLU A 15 11.01 -3.26 -7.25
N ALA A 16 10.83 -1.98 -6.96
CA ALA A 16 9.51 -1.37 -6.76
C ALA A 16 9.17 -0.50 -7.98
N THR A 17 8.08 -0.83 -8.68
CA THR A 17 7.45 0.08 -9.63
C THR A 17 7.20 1.41 -8.89
N PRO A 18 7.67 2.58 -9.39
CA PRO A 18 7.55 3.84 -8.66
C PRO A 18 6.10 4.17 -8.26
N MET A 19 5.14 3.69 -9.05
CA MET A 19 3.71 3.78 -8.76
C MET A 19 3.29 3.00 -7.49
N ASP A 20 3.85 1.81 -7.26
CA ASP A 20 3.47 0.95 -6.13
C ASP A 20 3.89 1.57 -4.79
N VAL A 21 5.06 2.23 -4.75
CA VAL A 21 5.53 2.96 -3.57
C VAL A 21 4.58 4.12 -3.22
N ILE A 22 4.07 4.81 -4.25
CA ILE A 22 3.11 5.91 -4.08
C ILE A 22 1.79 5.35 -3.53
N TYR A 23 1.27 4.25 -4.09
CA TYR A 23 0.05 3.60 -3.58
C TYR A 23 0.19 3.15 -2.12
N VAL A 24 1.32 2.56 -1.75
CA VAL A 24 1.58 2.14 -0.36
C VAL A 24 1.66 3.34 0.58
N ARG A 25 2.38 4.40 0.20
CA ARG A 25 2.49 5.63 1.02
C ARG A 25 1.15 6.32 1.18
N ILE A 26 0.45 6.62 0.08
CA ILE A 26 -0.86 7.29 0.11
C ILE A 26 -1.86 6.44 0.92
N GLY A 27 -1.88 5.12 0.70
CA GLY A 27 -2.71 4.19 1.47
C GLY A 27 -2.42 4.24 2.96
N SER A 28 -1.14 4.25 3.36
CA SER A 28 -0.77 4.36 4.79
C SER A 28 -1.20 5.68 5.43
N PHE A 29 -1.03 6.81 4.75
CA PHE A 29 -1.47 8.11 5.27
C PHE A 29 -2.99 8.17 5.40
N ALA A 30 -3.71 7.67 4.40
CA ALA A 30 -5.17 7.59 4.42
C ALA A 30 -5.67 6.69 5.57
N LEU A 31 -5.02 5.56 5.85
CA LEU A 31 -5.36 4.66 6.95
C LEU A 31 -5.17 5.32 8.32
N VAL A 32 -4.05 6.02 8.53
CA VAL A 32 -3.79 6.74 9.79
C VAL A 32 -4.84 7.83 10.01
N PHE A 33 -5.16 8.60 8.96
CA PHE A 33 -6.20 9.62 9.03
C PHE A 33 -7.58 9.01 9.32
N CYS A 34 -7.97 7.95 8.59
CA CYS A 34 -9.22 7.25 8.84
C CYS A 34 -9.30 6.71 10.26
N PHE A 35 -8.21 6.18 10.81
CA PHE A 35 -8.18 5.69 12.18
C PHE A 35 -8.45 6.80 13.20
N ALA A 36 -7.82 7.97 13.04
CA ALA A 36 -8.08 9.12 13.90
C ALA A 36 -9.55 9.57 13.82
N VAL A 37 -10.10 9.67 12.62
CA VAL A 37 -11.51 10.02 12.41
C VAL A 37 -12.43 8.95 12.99
N LEU A 38 -12.10 7.66 12.85
CA LEU A 38 -12.88 6.55 13.39
C LEU A 38 -13.00 6.66 14.91
N VAL A 39 -11.88 6.90 15.60
CA VAL A 39 -11.86 7.08 17.07
C VAL A 39 -12.72 8.28 17.46
N LEU A 40 -12.56 9.42 16.79
CA LEU A 40 -13.34 10.63 17.09
C LEU A 40 -14.85 10.41 16.87
N SER A 41 -15.21 9.78 15.76
CA SER A 41 -16.59 9.50 15.37
C SER A 41 -17.25 8.54 16.36
N PHE A 42 -16.51 7.53 16.80
CA PHE A 42 -16.98 6.54 17.75
C PHE A 42 -17.21 7.14 19.13
N VAL A 43 -16.24 7.93 19.65
CA VAL A 43 -16.37 8.63 20.93
C VAL A 43 -17.52 9.64 20.89
N GLY A 44 -17.67 10.36 19.78
CA GLY A 44 -18.78 11.29 19.56
C GLY A 44 -20.13 10.62 19.33
N ARG A 45 -20.20 9.28 19.27
CA ARG A 45 -21.41 8.49 18.93
C ARG A 45 -22.02 8.85 17.57
N LEU A 46 -21.21 9.34 16.63
CA LEU A 46 -21.60 9.55 15.24
C LEU A 46 -21.56 8.22 14.49
N TRP A 47 -22.54 7.36 14.73
CA TRP A 47 -22.59 6.01 14.17
C TRP A 47 -22.61 6.01 12.64
N TRP A 48 -23.28 6.98 12.02
CA TRP A 48 -23.29 7.13 10.57
C TRP A 48 -21.89 7.38 10.01
N LEU A 49 -21.18 8.35 10.58
CA LEU A 49 -19.81 8.68 10.16
C LEU A 49 -18.86 7.51 10.43
N THR A 50 -19.02 6.85 11.58
CA THR A 50 -18.25 5.64 11.93
C THR A 50 -18.42 4.56 10.87
N GLY A 51 -19.65 4.28 10.43
CA GLY A 51 -19.93 3.31 9.37
C GLY A 51 -19.23 3.67 8.05
N VAL A 52 -19.32 4.94 7.62
CA VAL A 52 -18.66 5.42 6.39
C VAL A 52 -17.14 5.25 6.46
N VAL A 53 -16.52 5.62 7.59
CA VAL A 53 -15.07 5.52 7.78
C VAL A 53 -14.61 4.07 7.78
N VAL A 54 -15.35 3.16 8.41
CA VAL A 54 -15.06 1.72 8.38
C VAL A 54 -15.06 1.19 6.94
N VAL A 55 -16.05 1.57 6.13
CA VAL A 55 -16.13 1.16 4.72
C VAL A 55 -14.93 1.69 3.92
N ILE A 56 -14.55 2.95 4.12
CA ILE A 56 -13.37 3.54 3.46
C ILE A 56 -12.08 2.81 3.89
N MET A 57 -11.90 2.53 5.19
CA MET A 57 -10.74 1.77 5.69
C MET A 57 -10.66 0.38 5.05
N ALA A 58 -11.79 -0.32 4.93
CA ALA A 58 -11.85 -1.62 4.30
C ALA A 58 -11.45 -1.55 2.81
N ALA A 59 -11.92 -0.53 2.09
CA ALA A 59 -11.57 -0.33 0.68
C ALA A 59 -10.08 -0.04 0.50
N VAL A 60 -9.51 0.88 1.29
CA VAL A 60 -8.07 1.20 1.26
C VAL A 60 -7.23 -0.03 1.61
N GLY A 61 -7.62 -0.76 2.66
CA GLY A 61 -6.97 -2.01 3.06
C GLY A 61 -7.00 -3.06 1.95
N ALA A 62 -8.13 -3.21 1.24
CA ALA A 62 -8.25 -4.13 0.12
C ALA A 62 -7.33 -3.77 -1.05
N VAL A 63 -7.26 -2.48 -1.42
CA VAL A 63 -6.34 -2.00 -2.47
C VAL A 63 -4.89 -2.25 -2.08
N MET A 64 -4.53 -1.99 -0.83
CA MET A 64 -3.18 -2.19 -0.32
C MET A 64 -2.80 -3.69 -0.28
N LEU A 65 -3.72 -4.55 0.17
CA LEU A 65 -3.55 -6.00 0.11
C LEU A 65 -3.39 -6.50 -1.33
N PHE A 66 -4.15 -5.94 -2.28
CA PHE A 66 -4.00 -6.28 -3.69
C PHE A 66 -2.64 -5.84 -4.23
N ALA A 67 -2.19 -4.63 -3.89
CA ALA A 67 -0.86 -4.13 -4.27
C ALA A 67 0.26 -5.02 -3.71
N VAL A 68 0.19 -5.40 -2.43
CA VAL A 68 1.15 -6.32 -1.80
C VAL A 68 1.11 -7.71 -2.44
N ARG A 69 -0.10 -8.24 -2.73
CA ARG A 69 -0.26 -9.52 -3.42
C ARG A 69 0.30 -9.46 -4.84
N ARG A 70 0.13 -8.34 -5.54
CA ARG A 70 0.68 -8.09 -6.87
C ARG A 70 2.20 -8.06 -6.82
N GLN A 71 2.79 -7.38 -5.84
CA GLN A 71 4.24 -7.40 -5.60
C GLN A 71 4.76 -8.82 -5.31
N ARG A 72 4.04 -9.60 -4.50
CA ARG A 72 4.40 -11.00 -4.21
C ARG A 72 4.29 -11.91 -5.44
N ARG A 73 3.28 -11.72 -6.31
CA ARG A 73 3.08 -12.53 -7.52
C ARG A 73 4.05 -12.18 -8.65
N LEU A 74 4.44 -10.91 -8.76
CA LEU A 74 5.44 -10.46 -9.74
C LEU A 74 6.87 -10.86 -9.35
N GLY A 75 7.04 -11.59 -8.23
CA GLY A 75 8.33 -12.08 -7.80
C GLY A 75 9.21 -10.95 -7.29
N GLY A 76 8.77 -10.23 -6.25
CA GLY A 76 9.66 -9.38 -5.46
C GLY A 76 10.96 -10.14 -5.18
N GLY A 77 12.04 -9.70 -5.80
CA GLY A 77 13.32 -10.39 -5.76
C GLY A 77 14.15 -9.95 -4.56
N PRO A 78 15.47 -10.14 -4.66
CA PRO A 78 16.10 -11.44 -4.74
C PRO A 78 15.96 -12.16 -3.39
N ARG A 79 16.00 -13.50 -3.41
CA ARG A 79 16.34 -14.26 -2.20
C ARG A 79 17.64 -13.68 -1.63
N SER A 80 17.57 -13.04 -0.47
CA SER A 80 18.73 -12.84 0.38
C SER A 80 19.30 -14.24 0.69
N ARG A 81 20.37 -14.58 -0.02
CA ARG A 81 21.29 -15.66 0.29
C ARG A 81 22.66 -15.01 0.28
N GLY A 82 23.20 -14.77 1.47
CA GLY A 82 24.49 -14.14 1.71
C GLY A 82 24.33 -12.90 2.56
#